data_AF-A0A2V7HV80-F1
#
_entry.id   AF-A0A2V7HV80-F1
#
_cell.length_a   1.000
_cell.length_b   1.000
_cell.length_c   1.000
_cell.angle_alpha   90.00
_cell.angle_beta   90.00
_cell.angle_gamma   90.00
#
_symmetry.space_group_name_H-M   'P 1'
#
loop_
_entity.id
_entity.type
_entity.pdbx_description
1 polymer ?
#
loop_
_entity_poly.entity_id
_entity_poly.type
_entity_poly.pdbx_seq_one_letter_code
_entity_poly.pdbx_strand_id
1 'polypeptide(L)'
;MGFSASDIRANRDYLAQKLRAEKQRNDVLKAVEGGTFDFVLLDTRGSEAFANGHIPGAWCLPTSELDQVGGLLPKDKELVT
;
A
#
# COMPACT_ATOMS: atom_id res chain seq x y z
N MET A 1 -32.69 2.97 14.80
CA MET A 1 -31.70 3.78 15.53
C MET A 1 -30.82 4.44 14.48
N GLY A 2 -30.73 5.77 14.47
CA GLY A 2 -29.89 6.51 13.52
C GLY A 2 -28.57 6.92 14.16
N PHE A 3 -27.56 7.22 13.34
CA PHE A 3 -26.31 7.78 13.82
C PHE A 3 -26.54 9.16 14.46
N SER A 4 -25.95 9.38 15.63
CA SER A 4 -25.91 10.70 16.25
C SER A 4 -24.96 11.63 15.46
N ALA A 5 -25.04 12.93 15.71
CA ALA A 5 -24.12 13.89 15.09
C ALA A 5 -22.64 13.62 15.45
N SER A 6 -22.36 13.06 16.63
CA SER A 6 -21.02 12.62 17.03
C SER A 6 -20.56 11.39 16.24
N ASP A 7 -21.44 10.42 16.03
CA ASP A 7 -21.11 9.21 15.24
C ASP A 7 -20.80 9.59 13.79
N ILE A 8 -21.58 10.50 13.20
CA ILE A 8 -21.35 11.00 11.85
C ILE A 8 -19.96 11.64 11.72
N ARG A 9 -19.54 12.44 12.70
CA ARG A 9 -18.20 13.07 12.70
C ARG A 9 -17.09 12.03 12.86
N ALA A 10 -17.22 11.11 13.81
CA ALA A 10 -16.24 10.06 14.04
C ALA A 10 -16.06 9.17 12.79
N ASN A 11 -17.16 8.79 12.14
CA ASN A 11 -17.12 8.01 10.91
C ASN A 11 -16.44 8.76 9.76
N ARG A 12 -16.74 10.05 9.59
CA ARG A 12 -16.09 10.89 8.57
C ARG A 12 -14.58 10.94 8.81
N ASP A 13 -14.16 11.19 10.05
CA ASP A 13 -12.74 11.35 10.37
C ASP A 13 -11.99 10.02 10.21
N TYR A 14 -12.59 8.90 10.60
CA TYR A 14 -12.08 7.55 10.34
C TYR A 14 -11.92 7.28 8.84
N LEU A 15 -12.95 7.53 8.03
CA LEU A 15 -12.89 7.31 6.59
C LEU A 15 -11.84 8.20 5.92
N ALA A 16 -11.72 9.45 6.36
CA ALA A 16 -10.69 10.35 5.86
C ALA A 16 -9.27 9.86 6.18
N GLN A 17 -9.05 9.32 7.38
CA GLN A 17 -7.76 8.71 7.75
C GLN A 17 -7.49 7.44 6.95
N LYS A 18 -8.49 6.56 6.82
CA LYS A 18 -8.37 5.33 6.04
C LYS A 18 -8.01 5.62 4.58
N LEU A 19 -8.73 6.54 3.93
CA LEU A 19 -8.47 6.91 2.54
C LEU A 19 -7.09 7.55 2.33
N ARG A 20 -6.52 8.20 3.34
CA ARG A 20 -5.16 8.75 3.29
C ARG A 20 -4.07 7.69 3.45
N ALA A 21 -4.39 6.57 4.10
CA ALA A 21 -3.44 5.48 4.35
C ALA A 21 -3.47 4.39 3.26
N GLU A 22 -4.44 4.44 2.33
CA GLU A 22 -4.65 3.39 1.33
C GLU A 22 -4.51 3.94 -0.11
N LYS A 23 -3.58 3.36 -0.88
CA LYS A 23 -3.57 3.52 -2.33
C LYS A 23 -4.73 2.73 -2.95
N GLN A 24 -5.46 3.35 -3.87
CA GLN A 24 -6.63 2.70 -4.47
C GLN A 24 -6.20 1.62 -5.46
N ARG A 25 -6.89 0.47 -5.43
CA ARG A 25 -6.64 -0.65 -6.36
C ARG A 25 -6.60 -0.21 -7.83
N ASN A 26 -7.50 0.69 -8.23
CA ASN A 26 -7.58 1.14 -9.62
C ASN A 26 -6.36 1.98 -10.04
N ASP A 27 -5.74 2.71 -9.10
CA ASP A 27 -4.52 3.46 -9.39
C ASP A 27 -3.34 2.52 -9.56
N VAL A 28 -3.26 1.48 -8.71
CA VAL A 28 -2.26 0.41 -8.87
C VAL A 28 -2.46 -0.33 -10.19
N LEU A 29 -3.70 -0.67 -10.55
CA LEU A 29 -4.01 -1.35 -11.82
C LEU A 29 -3.56 -0.52 -13.03
N LYS A 30 -3.84 0.79 -13.04
CA LYS A 30 -3.39 1.68 -14.12
C LYS A 30 -1.88 1.78 -14.20
N ALA A 31 -1.18 1.82 -13.07
CA ALA A 31 0.28 1.83 -13.02
C ALA A 31 0.87 0.53 -13.61
N VAL A 32 0.28 -0.61 -13.27
CA VAL A 32 0.66 -1.92 -13.79
C VAL A 32 0.40 -2.02 -15.30
N GLU A 33 -0.79 -1.62 -15.76
CA GLU A 33 -1.16 -1.63 -17.18
C GLU A 33 -0.30 -0.66 -18.01
N GLY A 34 0.05 0.50 -17.44
CA GLY A 34 0.88 1.52 -18.08
C GLY A 34 2.38 1.31 -17.92
N GLY A 35 2.82 0.35 -17.12
CA GLY A 35 4.24 0.08 -16.83
C GLY A 35 4.99 1.23 -16.16
N THR A 36 4.29 2.19 -15.54
CA THR A 36 4.89 3.38 -14.92
C THR A 36 4.31 3.61 -13.53
N PHE A 37 5.19 3.80 -12.54
CA PHE A 37 4.83 3.90 -11.13
C PHE A 37 5.37 5.21 -10.54
N ASP A 38 4.48 6.01 -9.95
CA ASP A 38 4.80 7.18 -9.11
C ASP A 38 5.05 6.80 -7.64
N PHE A 39 4.83 5.53 -7.29
CA PHE A 39 5.09 4.92 -5.98
C PHE A 39 6.01 3.68 -6.12
N VAL A 40 6.42 3.10 -5.00
CA VAL A 40 7.09 1.80 -4.96
C VAL A 40 6.08 0.76 -4.51
N LEU A 41 5.80 -0.22 -5.37
CA LEU A 41 4.99 -1.38 -5.02
C LEU A 41 5.89 -2.43 -4.36
N LEU A 42 5.59 -2.81 -3.13
CA LEU A 42 6.31 -3.77 -2.32
C LEU A 42 5.44 -5.01 -2.12
N ASP A 43 5.98 -6.18 -2.40
CA ASP A 43 5.37 -7.43 -1.96
C ASP A 43 6.00 -7.84 -0.65
N THR A 44 5.25 -7.69 0.45
CA THR A 44 5.75 -7.97 1.80
C THR A 44 5.52 -9.40 2.27
N ARG A 45 5.03 -10.26 1.37
CA ARG A 45 4.91 -11.70 1.62
C ARG A 45 6.30 -12.35 1.62
N GLY A 46 6.36 -13.64 1.93
CA GLY A 46 7.62 -14.40 1.85
C GLY A 46 8.14 -14.52 0.41
N SER A 47 9.46 -14.61 0.26
CA SER A 47 10.14 -14.65 -1.05
C SER A 47 9.67 -15.81 -1.94
N GLU A 48 9.28 -16.94 -1.35
CA GLU A 48 8.69 -18.07 -2.08
C GLU A 48 7.34 -17.70 -2.72
N ALA A 49 6.48 -16.99 -1.99
CA ALA A 49 5.19 -16.54 -2.52
C ALA A 49 5.38 -15.52 -3.65
N PHE A 50 6.37 -14.63 -3.52
CA PHE A 50 6.75 -13.71 -4.59
C PHE A 50 7.23 -14.46 -5.83
N ALA A 51 8.14 -15.43 -5.67
CA ALA A 51 8.67 -16.24 -6.76
C ALA A 51 7.58 -17.06 -7.48
N ASN A 52 6.59 -17.56 -6.74
CA ASN A 52 5.46 -18.30 -7.29
C ASN A 52 4.44 -17.41 -8.03
N GLY A 53 4.49 -16.09 -7.83
CA GLY A 53 3.65 -15.13 -8.54
C GLY A 53 3.48 -13.83 -7.76
N HIS A 54 3.75 -12.71 -8.42
CA HIS A 54 3.65 -11.36 -7.87
C HIS A 54 3.13 -10.38 -8.92
N ILE A 55 2.76 -9.18 -8.47
CA ILE A 55 2.31 -8.10 -9.35
C ILE A 55 3.52 -7.60 -10.17
N PRO A 56 3.44 -7.49 -11.51
CA PRO A 56 4.52 -6.94 -12.32
C PRO A 56 4.95 -5.55 -11.84
N GLY A 57 6.26 -5.35 -11.67
CA GLY A 57 6.84 -4.10 -11.17
C GLY A 57 6.99 -4.03 -9.63
N ALA A 58 6.42 -4.98 -8.89
CA ALA A 58 6.61 -5.04 -7.44
C ALA A 58 8.04 -5.46 -7.05
N TRP A 59 8.54 -4.91 -5.95
CA TRP A 59 9.79 -5.33 -5.31
C TRP A 59 9.49 -6.34 -4.22
N CYS A 60 10.28 -7.41 -4.12
CA CYS A 60 10.16 -8.36 -3.02
C CYS A 60 10.82 -7.78 -1.76
N LEU A 61 10.05 -7.62 -0.69
CA LEU A 61 10.57 -7.21 0.62
C LEU A 61 9.76 -7.89 1.73
N PRO A 62 10.05 -9.15 2.07
CA PRO A 62 9.37 -9.85 3.14
C PRO A 62 9.40 -9.03 4.45
N THR A 63 8.28 -8.99 5.18
CA THR A 63 8.20 -8.23 6.44
C THR A 63 9.31 -8.60 7.43
N SER A 64 9.79 -9.85 7.42
CA SER A 64 10.90 -10.34 8.25
C SER A 64 12.25 -9.68 7.95
N GLU A 65 12.41 -9.08 6.77
CA GLU A 65 13.64 -8.42 6.32
C GLU A 65 13.56 -6.89 6.46
N LEU A 66 12.37 -6.35 6.78
CA LEU A 66 12.12 -4.91 6.82
C LEU A 66 13.05 -4.16 7.79
N ASP A 67 13.36 -4.73 8.95
CA ASP A 67 14.25 -4.10 9.92
C ASP A 67 15.70 -3.99 9.41
N GLN A 68 16.11 -4.90 8.52
CA GLN A 68 17.48 -4.95 7.99
C GLN A 68 17.68 -3.99 6.83
N VAL A 69 16.71 -3.89 5.93
CA VAL A 69 16.85 -3.14 4.67
C VAL A 69 15.89 -1.97 4.52
N GLY A 70 14.93 -1.78 5.44
CA GLY A 70 13.95 -0.68 5.40
C GLY A 70 14.56 0.72 5.47
N GLY A 71 15.80 0.83 5.98
CA GLY A 71 16.59 2.05 5.93
C GLY A 71 16.99 2.48 4.51
N LEU A 72 17.08 1.53 3.57
CA LEU A 72 17.49 1.76 2.18
C LEU A 72 16.31 2.11 1.26
N LEU A 73 15.07 1.98 1.75
CA LEU A 73 13.88 2.32 0.97
C LEU A 73 13.83 3.82 0.66
N PRO A 74 13.38 4.20 -0.55
CA PRO A 74 13.25 5.60 -0.93
C PRO A 74 12.30 6.31 0.04
N LYS A 75 12.78 7.41 0.62
CA LYS A 75 12.03 8.21 1.61
C LYS A 75 11.22 9.33 0.96
N ASP A 76 11.49 9.60 -0.32
CA ASP A 76 10.86 10.60 -1.16
C ASP A 76 9.70 10.04 -1.99
N LYS A 77 9.43 8.73 -1.90
CA LYS A 77 8.36 8.05 -2.62
C LYS A 77 7.34 7.42 -1.68
N GLU A 78 6.09 7.37 -2.13
CA GLU A 78 5.05 6.57 -1.50
C GLU A 78 5.42 5.08 -1.59
N LEU A 79 5.25 4.36 -0.48
CA LEU A 79 5.42 2.90 -0.42
C LEU A 79 4.02 2.28 -0.34
N VAL A 80 3.74 1.33 -1.23
CA VAL A 80 2.46 0.63 -1.33
C VAL A 80 2.73 -0.86 -1.18
N THR A 81 2.04 -1.54 -0.27
CA THR A 81 2.22 -2.97 0.04
C THR A 81 1.01 -3.79 -0.35
#